data_AF-A0A2V5TYE8-F1
#
_entry.id   AF-A0A2V5TYE8-F1
#
_cell.length_a   1.000
_cell.length_b   1.000
_cell.length_c   1.000
_cell.angle_alpha   90.00
_cell.angle_beta   90.00
_cell.angle_gamma   90.00
#
_symmetry.space_group_name_H-M   'P 1'
#
loop_
_entity.id
_entity.type
_entity.pdbx_description
1 polymer ?
#
loop_
_entity_poly.entity_id
_entity_poly.type
_entity_poly.pdbx_seq_one_letter_code
_entity_poly.pdbx_strand_id
1 'polypeptide(L)'
;MSRAVFLDRDGTLIEDKDYLSDPDQVVLLPGAAEALKRLQDAGFKLFIVSNQSGVGRDYFTMAEVERVNQRLVELLTQQHVRIEKIYIAPEAPEQPSRGRKPSPQFLFDARDEFGIDLSQSYLIGDKRTDLECGWNAGVKESILVRTGYGAKQERDSTDKLARGAVVDGLKEAAEQILRLPTR
;
A
#
# COMPACT_ATOMS: atom_id res chain seq x y z
N MET A 1 -6.82 -20.18 5.07
CA MET A 1 -6.88 -18.72 4.87
C MET A 1 -5.69 -18.30 4.02
N SER A 2 -5.84 -17.29 3.16
CA SER A 2 -4.79 -16.82 2.26
C SER A 2 -3.95 -15.73 2.92
N ARG A 3 -2.67 -15.64 2.58
CA ARG A 3 -1.81 -14.53 3.04
C ARG A 3 -1.90 -13.38 2.06
N ALA A 4 -1.75 -12.15 2.55
CA ALA A 4 -1.81 -10.96 1.71
C ALA A 4 -0.63 -10.01 1.94
N VAL A 5 -0.37 -9.20 0.93
CA VAL A 5 0.42 -7.97 1.07
C VAL A 5 -0.48 -6.81 0.66
N PHE A 6 -0.72 -5.91 1.62
CA PHE A 6 -1.43 -4.65 1.43
C PHE A 6 -0.41 -3.56 1.09
N LEU A 7 -0.70 -2.78 0.06
CA LEU A 7 0.24 -1.83 -0.52
C LEU A 7 -0.39 -0.45 -0.51
N ASP A 8 0.32 0.56 -0.01
CA ASP A 8 -0.01 1.93 -0.42
C ASP A 8 0.31 2.12 -1.91
N ARG A 9 -0.28 3.15 -2.51
CA ARG A 9 -0.13 3.43 -3.95
C ARG A 9 1.01 4.42 -4.20
N ASP A 10 0.78 5.67 -3.85
CA ASP A 10 1.69 6.79 -4.10
C ASP A 10 2.90 6.69 -3.18
N GLY A 11 4.11 6.84 -3.72
CA GLY A 11 5.34 6.69 -2.95
C GLY A 11 5.75 5.25 -2.62
N THR A 12 4.91 4.25 -2.96
CA THR A 12 5.18 2.82 -2.70
C THR A 12 5.17 1.97 -3.97
N LEU A 13 4.12 2.07 -4.78
CA LEU A 13 4.02 1.40 -6.08
C LEU A 13 4.44 2.32 -7.23
N ILE A 14 4.04 3.59 -7.13
CA ILE A 14 4.29 4.62 -8.14
C ILE A 14 4.96 5.82 -7.50
N GLU A 15 5.58 6.66 -8.33
CA GLU A 15 6.12 7.95 -7.87
C GLU A 15 5.03 8.78 -7.19
N ASP A 16 5.33 9.34 -6.02
CA ASP A 16 4.44 10.33 -5.40
C ASP A 16 4.62 11.67 -6.13
N LYS A 17 3.52 12.21 -6.67
CA LYS A 17 3.48 13.47 -7.42
C LYS A 17 2.58 14.52 -6.78
N ASP A 18 2.16 14.31 -5.53
CA ASP A 18 1.20 15.15 -4.80
C ASP A 18 -0.08 15.38 -5.62
N TYR A 19 -1.14 14.62 -5.31
CA TYR A 19 -2.45 14.75 -5.98
C TYR A 19 -2.46 14.29 -7.45
N LEU A 20 -1.86 13.14 -7.72
CA LEU A 20 -1.87 12.49 -9.03
C LEU A 20 -3.30 12.15 -9.50
N SER A 21 -3.79 12.87 -10.51
CA SER A 21 -5.11 12.68 -11.14
C SER A 21 -5.04 12.36 -12.63
N ASP A 22 -3.85 12.49 -13.24
CA ASP A 22 -3.60 12.23 -14.65
C ASP A 22 -2.97 10.84 -14.85
N PRO A 23 -3.65 9.90 -15.55
CA PRO A 23 -3.11 8.57 -15.79
C PRO A 23 -1.79 8.58 -16.57
N ASP A 24 -1.55 9.56 -17.45
CA ASP A 24 -0.32 9.60 -18.26
C ASP A 24 0.93 9.89 -17.41
N GLN A 25 0.74 10.39 -16.19
CA GLN A 25 1.80 10.66 -15.23
C GLN A 25 2.09 9.47 -14.31
N VAL A 26 1.39 8.35 -14.44
CA VAL A 26 1.62 7.14 -13.65
C VAL A 26 2.94 6.49 -14.05
N VAL A 27 3.89 6.47 -13.13
CA VAL A 27 5.21 5.85 -13.29
C VAL A 27 5.44 4.88 -12.15
N LEU A 28 5.60 3.59 -12.47
CA LEU A 28 5.98 2.58 -11.48
C LEU A 28 7.36 2.88 -10.90
N LEU A 29 7.50 2.74 -9.59
CA LEU A 29 8.80 2.83 -8.95
C LEU A 29 9.72 1.68 -9.44
N PRO A 30 11.05 1.92 -9.53
CA PRO A 30 11.99 0.90 -9.99
C PRO A 30 11.86 -0.42 -9.23
N GLY A 31 11.72 -1.52 -9.96
CA GLY A 31 11.60 -2.87 -9.39
C GLY A 31 10.26 -3.18 -8.71
N ALA A 32 9.27 -2.26 -8.72
CA ALA A 32 8.01 -2.47 -8.03
C ALA A 32 7.25 -3.69 -8.57
N ALA A 33 7.07 -3.79 -9.89
CA ALA A 33 6.39 -4.93 -10.51
C ALA A 33 7.11 -6.27 -10.26
N GLU A 34 8.45 -6.29 -10.34
CA GLU A 34 9.23 -7.50 -10.06
C GLU A 34 9.06 -7.96 -8.60
N ALA A 35 9.12 -7.02 -7.66
CA ALA A 35 8.92 -7.30 -6.24
C ALA A 35 7.52 -7.89 -5.97
N LEU A 36 6.48 -7.28 -6.56
CA LEU A 36 5.11 -7.79 -6.48
C LEU A 36 4.97 -9.17 -7.10
N LYS A 37 5.59 -9.41 -8.25
CA LYS A 37 5.54 -10.72 -8.92
C LYS A 37 6.14 -11.81 -8.03
N ARG A 38 7.27 -11.54 -7.37
CA ARG A 38 7.90 -12.47 -6.42
C ARG A 38 7.01 -12.78 -5.23
N LEU A 39 6.33 -11.78 -4.68
CA LEU A 39 5.37 -11.98 -3.59
C LEU A 39 4.15 -12.80 -4.05
N GLN A 40 3.61 -12.51 -5.22
CA GLN A 40 2.52 -13.27 -5.82
C GLN A 40 2.91 -14.74 -6.03
N ASP A 41 4.10 -15.00 -6.56
CA ASP A 41 4.61 -16.36 -6.83
C ASP A 41 4.85 -17.15 -5.53
N ALA A 42 5.11 -16.45 -4.43
CA ALA A 42 5.16 -17.04 -3.09
C ALA A 42 3.78 -17.27 -2.44
N GLY A 43 2.70 -17.01 -3.18
CA GLY A 43 1.32 -17.27 -2.78
C GLY A 43 0.63 -16.15 -2.01
N PHE A 44 1.16 -14.92 -2.04
CA PHE A 44 0.48 -13.76 -1.46
C PHE A 44 -0.57 -13.21 -2.43
N LYS A 45 -1.75 -12.87 -1.89
CA LYS A 45 -2.71 -11.99 -2.57
C LYS A 45 -2.28 -10.54 -2.42
N LEU A 46 -2.37 -9.75 -3.49
CA LEU A 46 -1.94 -8.36 -3.49
C LEU A 46 -3.15 -7.43 -3.48
N PHE A 47 -3.17 -6.49 -2.55
CA PHE A 47 -4.23 -5.49 -2.43
C PHE A 47 -3.62 -4.09 -2.38
N ILE A 48 -4.28 -3.13 -3.03
CA ILE A 48 -3.90 -1.73 -2.90
C ILE A 48 -4.87 -1.08 -1.92
N VAL A 49 -4.35 -0.31 -0.96
CA VAL A 49 -5.12 0.41 0.05
C VAL A 49 -4.60 1.84 0.09
N SER A 50 -5.35 2.79 -0.45
CA SER A 50 -4.86 4.15 -0.68
C SER A 50 -5.80 5.23 -0.15
N ASN A 51 -5.21 6.25 0.48
CA ASN A 51 -5.91 7.47 0.86
C ASN A 51 -5.84 8.47 -0.29
N GLN A 52 -6.96 8.87 -0.87
CA GLN A 52 -7.05 9.80 -2.01
C GLN A 52 -7.78 11.08 -1.60
N SER A 53 -7.24 11.79 -0.59
CA SER A 53 -7.88 12.99 -0.03
C SER A 53 -8.04 14.16 -0.99
N GLY A 54 -7.40 14.13 -2.16
CA GLY A 54 -7.65 15.12 -3.20
C GLY A 54 -9.11 15.11 -3.65
N VAL A 55 -9.81 13.99 -3.54
CA VAL A 55 -11.26 13.91 -3.82
C VAL A 55 -12.06 14.70 -2.80
N GLY A 56 -11.91 14.41 -1.50
CA GLY A 56 -12.61 15.14 -0.44
C GLY A 56 -12.21 16.62 -0.31
N ARG A 57 -11.13 17.02 -0.98
CA ARG A 57 -10.65 18.42 -1.11
C ARG A 57 -11.05 19.09 -2.43
N ASP A 58 -11.82 18.40 -3.27
CA ASP A 58 -12.27 18.86 -4.60
C ASP A 58 -11.12 19.20 -5.59
N TYR A 59 -9.94 18.60 -5.42
CA TYR A 59 -8.82 18.76 -6.35
C TYR A 59 -8.96 17.91 -7.62
N PHE A 60 -9.64 16.76 -7.49
CA PHE A 60 -9.98 15.87 -8.58
C PHE A 60 -11.15 14.97 -8.18
N THR A 61 -11.75 14.30 -9.14
CA THR A 61 -12.92 13.44 -9.01
C THR A 61 -12.54 11.98 -8.73
N MET A 62 -13.50 11.20 -8.23
CA MET A 62 -13.33 9.73 -8.15
C MET A 62 -13.09 9.08 -9.51
N ALA A 63 -13.64 9.64 -10.59
CA ALA A 63 -13.43 9.13 -11.94
C ALA A 63 -11.97 9.31 -12.40
N GLU A 64 -11.32 10.41 -12.00
CA GLU A 64 -9.88 10.62 -12.23
C GLU A 64 -9.02 9.63 -11.45
N VAL A 65 -9.33 9.40 -10.17
CA VAL A 65 -8.67 8.37 -9.37
C VAL A 65 -8.79 7.00 -10.01
N GLU A 66 -9.97 6.66 -10.53
CA GLU A 66 -10.19 5.37 -11.19
C GLU A 66 -9.37 5.23 -12.47
N ARG A 67 -9.26 6.29 -13.29
CA ARG A 67 -8.40 6.28 -14.48
C ARG A 67 -6.93 6.07 -14.12
N VAL A 68 -6.44 6.74 -13.06
CA VAL A 68 -5.08 6.53 -12.53
C VAL A 68 -4.87 5.09 -12.07
N ASN A 69 -5.83 4.53 -11.34
CA ASN A 69 -5.74 3.15 -10.87
C ASN A 69 -5.82 2.13 -12.01
N GLN A 70 -6.65 2.36 -13.01
CA GLN A 70 -6.72 1.54 -14.22
C GLN A 70 -5.36 1.50 -14.92
N ARG A 71 -4.74 2.67 -15.10
CA ARG A 71 -3.41 2.77 -15.70
C ARG A 71 -2.35 2.03 -14.89
N LEU A 72 -2.38 2.14 -13.56
CA LEU A 72 -1.50 1.37 -12.67
C LEU A 72 -1.69 -0.13 -12.86
N VAL A 73 -2.95 -0.61 -12.86
CA VAL A 73 -3.27 -2.03 -13.06
C VAL A 73 -2.82 -2.54 -14.43
N GLU A 74 -2.97 -1.74 -15.49
CA GLU A 74 -2.47 -2.08 -16.83
C GLU A 74 -0.96 -2.30 -16.83
N LEU A 75 -0.19 -1.37 -16.25
CA LEU A 75 1.27 -1.46 -16.16
C LEU A 75 1.71 -2.70 -15.37
N LEU A 76 1.02 -3.03 -14.27
CA LEU A 76 1.30 -4.23 -13.48
C LEU A 76 0.91 -5.52 -14.21
N THR A 77 -0.21 -5.50 -14.94
CA THR A 77 -0.71 -6.66 -15.70
C THR A 77 0.23 -7.01 -16.85
N GLN A 78 0.83 -6.01 -17.50
CA GLN A 78 1.88 -6.22 -18.52
C GLN A 78 3.10 -6.97 -17.97
N GLN A 79 3.31 -6.93 -16.65
CA GLN A 79 4.36 -7.65 -15.93
C GLN A 79 3.83 -8.92 -15.23
N HIS A 80 2.63 -9.38 -15.59
CA HIS A 80 1.95 -10.55 -15.01
C HIS A 80 1.70 -10.47 -13.49
N VAL A 81 1.56 -9.25 -12.96
CA VAL A 81 1.17 -8.99 -11.58
C VAL A 81 -0.34 -8.77 -11.52
N ARG A 82 -1.02 -9.51 -10.65
CA ARG A 82 -2.46 -9.43 -10.41
C ARG A 82 -2.73 -8.73 -9.08
N ILE A 83 -3.46 -7.62 -9.15
CA ILE A 83 -4.05 -6.97 -7.97
C ILE A 83 -5.44 -7.57 -7.75
N GLU A 84 -5.70 -8.06 -6.53
CA GLU A 84 -6.96 -8.70 -6.19
C GLU A 84 -8.09 -7.67 -6.04
N LYS A 85 -7.80 -6.56 -5.35
CA LYS A 85 -8.72 -5.42 -5.19
C LYS A 85 -7.97 -4.15 -4.80
N ILE A 86 -8.55 -3.00 -5.17
CA ILE A 86 -8.10 -1.68 -4.76
C ILE A 86 -9.16 -1.10 -3.81
N TYR A 87 -8.74 -0.68 -2.62
CA TYR A 87 -9.55 0.03 -1.65
C TYR A 87 -9.11 1.49 -1.58
N ILE A 88 -10.07 2.41 -1.63
CA ILE A 88 -9.82 3.84 -1.76
C ILE A 88 -10.63 4.58 -0.69
N ALA A 89 -9.95 5.40 0.10
CA ALA A 89 -10.59 6.37 0.99
C ALA A 89 -10.52 7.77 0.33
N PRO A 90 -11.62 8.29 -0.24
CA PRO A 90 -11.62 9.60 -0.90
C PRO A 90 -11.62 10.77 0.09
N GLU A 91 -11.97 10.51 1.34
CA GLU A 91 -12.26 11.57 2.30
C GLU A 91 -11.00 12.36 2.68
N ALA A 92 -11.19 13.68 2.83
CA ALA A 92 -10.18 14.56 3.40
C ALA A 92 -9.91 14.21 4.88
N PRO A 93 -8.73 14.55 5.44
CA PRO A 93 -8.41 14.29 6.85
C PRO A 93 -9.45 14.77 7.85
N GLU A 94 -10.15 15.86 7.55
CA GLU A 94 -11.12 16.52 8.40
C GLU A 94 -12.53 15.90 8.29
N GLN A 95 -12.74 15.02 7.30
CA GLN A 95 -14.01 14.35 7.05
C GLN A 95 -14.07 12.98 7.76
N PRO A 96 -15.25 12.58 8.29
CA PRO A 96 -15.42 11.23 8.82
C PRO A 96 -15.16 10.19 7.73
N SER A 97 -14.31 9.20 8.02
CA SER A 97 -14.06 8.09 7.11
C SER A 97 -13.99 6.77 7.86
N ARG A 98 -14.61 5.76 7.27
CA ARG A 98 -14.52 4.37 7.73
C ARG A 98 -13.18 3.74 7.34
N GLY A 99 -12.69 4.02 6.13
CA GLY A 99 -11.57 3.30 5.52
C GLY A 99 -10.24 4.07 5.50
N ARG A 100 -10.25 5.38 5.75
CA ARG A 100 -9.04 6.22 5.69
C ARG A 100 -7.99 5.75 6.71
N LYS A 101 -6.80 5.38 6.22
CA LYS A 101 -5.64 5.03 7.05
C LYS A 101 -5.34 6.20 8.01
N PRO A 102 -5.14 5.96 9.33
CA PRO A 102 -4.72 4.70 9.96
C PRO A 102 -5.85 3.73 10.36
N SER A 103 -7.08 3.92 9.89
CA SER A 103 -8.15 2.93 10.06
C SER A 103 -7.74 1.58 9.43
N PRO A 104 -7.92 0.44 10.13
CA PRO A 104 -7.65 -0.89 9.60
C PRO A 104 -8.79 -1.46 8.75
N GLN A 105 -9.88 -0.70 8.56
CA GLN A 105 -11.14 -1.29 8.11
C GLN A 105 -11.06 -1.94 6.72
N PHE A 106 -10.31 -1.37 5.77
CA PHE A 106 -10.14 -2.01 4.46
C PHE A 106 -9.36 -3.33 4.51
N LEU A 107 -8.48 -3.52 5.49
CA LEU A 107 -7.81 -4.80 5.71
C LEU A 107 -8.79 -5.83 6.30
N PHE A 108 -9.69 -5.40 7.18
CA PHE A 108 -10.77 -6.25 7.67
C PHE A 108 -11.77 -6.63 6.57
N ASP A 109 -12.09 -5.70 5.68
CA ASP A 109 -12.93 -5.98 4.52
C ASP A 109 -12.26 -7.02 3.63
N ALA A 110 -10.95 -6.90 3.36
CA ALA A 110 -10.22 -7.92 2.61
C ALA A 110 -10.18 -9.27 3.33
N ARG A 111 -10.01 -9.30 4.65
CA ARG A 111 -10.11 -10.53 5.47
C ARG A 111 -11.45 -11.22 5.26
N ASP A 112 -12.53 -10.48 5.39
CA ASP A 112 -13.89 -11.03 5.39
C ASP A 112 -14.32 -11.43 3.96
N GLU A 113 -13.95 -10.64 2.95
CA GLU A 113 -14.28 -10.90 1.54
C GLU A 113 -13.44 -12.02 0.90
N PHE A 114 -12.14 -12.12 1.23
CA PHE A 114 -11.19 -13.01 0.54
C PHE A 114 -10.58 -14.08 1.44
N GLY A 115 -11.01 -14.18 2.71
CA GLY A 115 -10.50 -15.15 3.67
C GLY A 115 -9.01 -14.96 4.00
N ILE A 116 -8.58 -13.71 4.15
CA ILE A 116 -7.18 -13.35 4.42
C ILE A 116 -6.81 -13.60 5.88
N ASP A 117 -5.68 -14.25 6.14
CA ASP A 117 -5.08 -14.30 7.47
C ASP A 117 -4.18 -13.09 7.70
N LEU A 118 -4.70 -12.10 8.43
CA LEU A 118 -3.96 -10.86 8.71
C LEU A 118 -2.69 -11.14 9.52
N SER A 119 -2.69 -12.12 10.43
CA SER A 119 -1.53 -12.44 11.26
C SER A 119 -0.33 -13.00 10.48
N GLN A 120 -0.55 -13.41 9.23
CA GLN A 120 0.46 -13.85 8.27
C GLN A 120 0.56 -12.93 7.04
N SER A 121 -0.06 -11.75 7.12
CA SER A 121 -0.06 -10.74 6.07
C SER A 121 0.81 -9.55 6.45
N TYR A 122 1.10 -8.69 5.46
CA TYR A 122 1.98 -7.55 5.61
C TYR A 122 1.32 -6.30 5.05
N LEU A 123 1.71 -5.13 5.55
CA LEU A 123 1.35 -3.85 4.96
C LEU A 123 2.62 -3.04 4.65
N ILE A 124 2.73 -2.55 3.43
CA ILE A 124 3.87 -1.77 2.94
C ILE A 124 3.37 -0.38 2.54
N GLY A 125 3.99 0.67 3.07
CA GLY A 125 3.64 2.06 2.75
C GLY A 125 4.79 3.02 3.02
N ASP A 126 4.59 4.30 2.69
CA ASP A 126 5.60 5.35 2.83
C ASP A 126 5.29 6.33 3.97
N LYS A 127 4.13 6.21 4.63
CA LYS A 127 3.68 7.10 5.69
C LYS A 127 3.45 6.35 7.00
N ARG A 128 3.58 7.07 8.11
CA ARG A 128 3.26 6.55 9.45
C ARG A 128 1.83 6.01 9.55
N THR A 129 0.87 6.65 8.86
CA THR A 129 -0.53 6.20 8.83
C THR A 129 -0.69 4.81 8.22
N ASP A 130 0.21 4.40 7.32
CA ASP A 130 0.23 3.05 6.76
C ASP A 130 0.66 2.06 7.84
N LEU A 131 1.76 2.35 8.53
CA LEU A 131 2.27 1.50 9.61
C LEU A 131 1.22 1.29 10.69
N GLU A 132 0.58 2.37 11.14
CA GLU A 132 -0.49 2.36 12.12
C GLU A 132 -1.70 1.57 11.62
N CYS A 133 -2.09 1.70 10.35
CA CYS A 133 -3.16 0.88 9.75
C CYS A 133 -2.85 -0.63 9.87
N GLY A 134 -1.63 -1.03 9.51
CA GLY A 134 -1.22 -2.43 9.63
C GLY A 134 -1.19 -2.91 11.09
N TRP A 135 -0.65 -2.11 12.02
CA TRP A 135 -0.61 -2.46 13.44
C TRP A 135 -2.03 -2.59 14.03
N ASN A 136 -2.92 -1.66 13.69
CA ASN A 136 -4.32 -1.69 14.12
C ASN A 136 -5.08 -2.89 13.55
N ALA A 137 -4.69 -3.38 12.36
CA ALA A 137 -5.25 -4.57 11.75
C ALA A 137 -4.65 -5.88 12.31
N GLY A 138 -3.55 -5.81 13.05
CA GLY A 138 -2.84 -6.98 13.55
C GLY A 138 -2.09 -7.74 12.45
N VAL A 139 -1.59 -7.04 11.43
CA VAL A 139 -0.74 -7.67 10.42
C VAL A 139 0.57 -8.17 11.04
N LYS A 140 1.20 -9.17 10.42
CA LYS A 140 2.46 -9.75 10.90
C LYS A 140 3.54 -8.69 11.09
N GLU A 141 3.66 -7.81 10.10
CA GLU A 141 4.61 -6.69 10.12
C GLU A 141 4.13 -5.58 9.17
N SER A 142 4.27 -4.33 9.64
CA SER A 142 4.15 -3.15 8.79
C SER A 142 5.55 -2.69 8.38
N ILE A 143 5.75 -2.40 7.09
CA ILE A 143 7.03 -2.05 6.50
C ILE A 143 6.95 -0.64 5.90
N LEU A 144 7.85 0.23 6.33
CA LEU A 144 8.05 1.56 5.78
C LEU A 144 9.08 1.47 4.65
N VAL A 145 8.71 1.88 3.44
CA VAL A 145 9.67 2.08 2.35
C VAL A 145 10.18 3.52 2.38
N ARG A 146 11.47 3.75 2.09
CA ARG A 146 12.07 5.10 2.07
C ARG A 146 11.71 5.92 0.83
N THR A 147 11.11 5.30 -0.19
CA THR A 147 10.49 5.99 -1.33
C THR A 147 9.34 6.90 -0.88
N GLY A 148 8.94 7.84 -1.74
CA GLY A 148 7.90 8.82 -1.40
C GLY A 148 8.27 9.64 -0.16
N TYR A 149 7.36 9.68 0.81
CA TYR A 149 7.52 10.39 2.07
C TYR A 149 8.36 9.62 3.10
N GLY A 150 8.66 8.34 2.89
CA GLY A 150 9.20 7.46 3.94
C GLY A 150 10.55 7.87 4.49
N ALA A 151 11.48 8.32 3.65
CA ALA A 151 12.79 8.82 4.12
C ALA A 151 12.64 10.05 5.04
N LYS A 152 11.66 10.91 4.76
CA LYS A 152 11.36 12.06 5.63
C LYS A 152 10.69 11.59 6.93
N GLN A 153 9.71 10.68 6.83
CA GLN A 153 9.03 10.10 7.98
C GLN A 153 10.01 9.42 8.95
N GLU A 154 11.00 8.68 8.44
CA GLU A 154 12.04 8.04 9.24
C GLU A 154 12.89 9.08 9.99
N ARG A 155 13.30 10.17 9.32
CA ARG A 155 14.09 11.24 9.95
C ARG A 155 13.31 12.01 11.02
N ASP A 156 12.04 12.31 10.75
CA ASP A 156 11.21 13.16 11.59
C ASP A 156 10.59 12.40 12.78
N SER A 157 10.69 11.06 12.79
CA SER A 157 10.14 10.23 13.87
C SER A 157 11.00 10.30 15.13
N THR A 158 10.48 10.95 16.18
CA THR A 158 11.14 11.11 17.49
C THR A 158 11.08 9.84 18.35
N ASP A 159 10.00 9.08 18.23
CA ASP A 159 9.97 7.69 18.65
C ASP A 159 10.61 6.88 17.53
N LYS A 160 11.70 6.16 17.82
CA LYS A 160 12.21 5.12 16.93
C LYS A 160 11.00 4.36 16.40
N LEU A 161 10.93 4.10 15.10
CA LEU A 161 9.95 3.24 14.40
C LEU A 161 9.95 1.81 14.99
N ALA A 162 9.68 1.67 16.29
CA ALA A 162 10.14 0.60 17.16
C ALA A 162 9.36 -0.70 16.97
N ARG A 163 8.44 -0.73 16.01
CA ARG A 163 7.59 -1.88 15.66
C ARG A 163 7.44 -2.10 14.15
N GLY A 164 8.01 -1.24 13.31
CA GLY A 164 7.92 -1.36 11.85
C GLY A 164 9.30 -1.53 11.24
N ALA A 165 9.44 -2.39 10.25
CA ALA A 165 10.69 -2.49 9.51
C ALA A 165 10.82 -1.31 8.55
N VAL A 166 12.04 -0.82 8.33
CA VAL A 166 12.32 0.26 7.39
C VAL A 166 13.31 -0.21 6.35
N VAL A 167 12.94 -0.07 5.08
CA VAL A 167 13.71 -0.55 3.93
C VAL A 167 13.73 0.49 2.81
N ASP A 168 14.67 0.35 1.87
CA ASP A 168 14.87 1.39 0.85
C ASP A 168 13.72 1.47 -0.16
N GLY A 169 13.13 0.33 -0.53
CA GLY A 169 12.01 0.28 -1.46
C GLY A 169 11.27 -1.05 -1.44
N LEU A 170 10.38 -1.23 -2.41
CA LEU A 170 9.49 -2.39 -2.48
C LEU A 170 10.25 -3.70 -2.71
N LYS A 171 11.40 -3.65 -3.40
CA LYS A 171 12.27 -4.81 -3.60
C LYS A 171 12.78 -5.36 -2.28
N GLU A 172 13.35 -4.50 -1.45
CA GLU A 172 13.90 -4.86 -0.14
C GLU A 172 12.77 -5.32 0.81
N ALA A 173 11.59 -4.70 0.72
CA ALA A 173 10.41 -5.15 1.46
C ALA A 173 10.01 -6.59 1.07
N ALA A 174 9.95 -6.88 -0.24
CA ALA A 174 9.65 -8.22 -0.71
C ALA A 174 10.70 -9.24 -0.28
N GLU A 175 11.99 -8.90 -0.33
CA GLU A 175 13.07 -9.77 0.14
C GLU A 175 12.95 -10.08 1.63
N GLN A 176 12.62 -9.08 2.45
CA GLN A 176 12.39 -9.28 3.87
C GLN A 176 11.21 -10.23 4.13
N ILE A 177 10.07 -10.00 3.48
CA ILE A 177 8.87 -10.84 3.62
C ILE A 177 9.18 -12.30 3.26
N LEU A 178 9.94 -12.52 2.18
CA LEU A 178 10.27 -13.85 1.68
C LEU A 178 11.36 -14.58 2.50
N ARG A 179 12.17 -13.85 3.29
CA ARG A 179 13.15 -14.45 4.21
C ARG A 179 12.52 -14.96 5.51
N LEU A 180 11.36 -14.43 5.90
CA LEU A 180 10.70 -14.84 7.13
C LEU A 180 10.09 -16.24 6.97
N PRO A 181 10.46 -17.22 7.81
CA PRO A 181 9.91 -18.57 7.70
C PRO A 181 8.38 -18.52 7.85
N THR A 182 7.69 -19.21 6.95
CA THR A 182 6.30 -19.63 7.15
C THR A 182 6.29 -20.64 8.29
N ARG A 183 5.80 -20.22 9.45
CA ARG A 183 5.51 -21.13 10.56
C ARG A 183 4.27 -21.96 10.25
#